data_AF-A0A7C2NFZ2-F1
#
_entry.id   AF-A0A7C2NFZ2-F1
#
_cell.length_a   1.000
_cell.length_b   1.000
_cell.length_c   1.000
_cell.angle_alpha   90.00
_cell.angle_beta   90.00
_cell.angle_gamma   90.00
#
_symmetry.space_group_name_H-M   'P 1'
#
loop_
_entity.id
_entity.type
_entity.pdbx_description
1 polymer ?
#
loop_
_entity_poly.entity_id
_entity_poly.type
_entity_poly.pdbx_seq_one_letter_code
_entity_poly.pdbx_strand_id
1 'polypeptide(L)'
;MFPLAVPEALTYRVPEAWVPQARPGVRVLVPLRGRARVGLVLEQEAQPPEGVATILPVQEVLDEEPLLPPHVLELVRFVSDYYFCPPGLVAKTAIPPKLMQLPPARLELGPRAVELWPALSGKARELVGFLLEKRRVSLPNLRARGFDLDELRRLLPELEGRQVLRLVQPAPPREAGSWVSVLSLVADRADAAMLLRSPRQRLLWEELSRRGGWAVESELLAELGLSRSVSDALVKKGLLRRFQQLRKKAPQRWELPPSPLPESLSPSQEEACARLQAALLAGKFQAFLLLGVTGSGKTEVYLRTAEAAVRAGGQALILVPEIGLTPKVAGELAARFGSRVAVLHSSLPAGERFALWEKARRGEVDVVAGPRSALWAPLARLRLIVVDEEQDPSYKQEEEPRYNARDMALVLGDKLKIPVLLASATPALETVWLAQQGKVTLLELPERVSGDRLPQVEVVDLAKAPPEPGEHGRRWFSPRLVELLQATLERGEQAILLVNRRGWAPVLLCRDCGHTMPCRDCAIPLTLHRRPGKLVCHYCGYTVEPPTACPRCAG
;
A
#
# COMPACT_ATOMS: atom_id res chain seq x y z
N MET A 1 5.34 10.79 -18.39
CA MET A 1 4.04 10.19 -17.98
C MET A 1 3.41 10.96 -16.83
N PHE A 2 2.08 10.91 -16.69
CA PHE A 2 1.33 11.60 -15.62
C PHE A 2 0.55 10.58 -14.78
N PRO A 3 0.27 10.82 -13.49
CA PRO A 3 -0.56 9.92 -12.67
C PRO A 3 -2.05 10.01 -13.03
N LEU A 4 -2.36 9.85 -14.31
CA LEU A 4 -3.66 9.99 -14.96
C LEU A 4 -3.87 8.82 -15.92
N ALA A 5 -5.13 8.54 -16.27
CA ALA A 5 -5.51 7.54 -17.25
C ALA A 5 -5.27 8.07 -18.69
N VAL A 6 -4.03 8.42 -19.01
CA VAL A 6 -3.60 8.76 -20.38
C VAL A 6 -2.94 7.52 -20.97
N PRO A 7 -3.44 6.98 -22.10
CA PRO A 7 -2.98 5.70 -22.64
C PRO A 7 -1.47 5.62 -22.84
N GLU A 8 -0.85 6.71 -23.28
CA GLU A 8 0.57 6.79 -23.59
C GLU A 8 1.27 7.90 -22.81
N ALA A 9 2.60 7.83 -22.76
CA ALA A 9 3.41 8.95 -22.29
C ALA A 9 3.34 10.11 -23.31
N LEU A 10 3.30 11.34 -22.80
CA LEU A 10 3.31 12.54 -23.65
C LEU A 10 4.74 13.08 -23.83
N THR A 11 5.04 13.53 -25.05
CA THR A 11 6.35 14.09 -25.42
C THR A 11 6.42 15.59 -25.15
N TYR A 12 7.51 16.02 -24.52
CA TYR A 12 7.82 17.42 -24.21
C TYR A 12 9.26 17.74 -24.62
N ARG A 13 9.50 18.98 -25.05
CA ARG A 13 10.85 19.45 -25.39
C ARG A 13 11.58 19.80 -24.10
N VAL A 14 12.78 19.27 -23.90
CA VAL A 14 13.64 19.63 -22.77
C VAL A 14 14.48 20.86 -23.16
N PRO A 15 14.34 22.01 -22.47
CA PRO A 15 15.24 23.16 -22.69
C PRO A 15 16.70 22.80 -22.36
N GLU A 16 17.67 23.38 -23.06
CA GLU A 16 19.11 23.08 -22.91
C GLU A 16 19.58 23.11 -21.45
N ALA A 17 19.12 24.09 -20.67
CA ALA A 17 19.45 24.25 -19.25
C ALA A 17 19.07 23.05 -18.37
N TRP A 18 18.12 22.22 -18.81
CA TRP A 18 17.57 21.09 -18.08
C TRP A 18 17.99 19.72 -18.63
N VAL A 19 18.67 19.67 -19.78
CA VAL A 19 19.08 18.41 -20.43
C VAL A 19 19.86 17.48 -19.49
N PRO A 20 20.86 17.95 -18.71
CA PRO A 20 21.61 17.08 -17.80
C PRO A 20 20.78 16.49 -16.66
N GLN A 21 19.74 17.20 -16.20
CA GLN A 21 18.92 16.83 -15.04
C GLN A 21 17.65 16.07 -15.41
N ALA A 22 17.12 16.21 -16.63
CA ALA A 22 15.83 15.66 -17.05
C ALA A 22 15.83 14.12 -17.27
N ARG A 23 16.51 13.35 -16.41
CA ARG A 23 16.76 11.92 -16.55
C ARG A 23 15.50 11.08 -16.29
N PRO A 24 15.39 9.85 -16.81
CA PRO A 24 14.30 8.94 -16.44
C PRO A 24 14.14 8.81 -14.92
N GLY A 25 12.90 8.89 -14.45
CA GLY A 25 12.57 8.80 -13.02
C GLY A 25 12.60 10.12 -12.25
N VAL A 26 12.97 11.25 -12.87
CA VAL A 26 12.80 12.58 -12.25
C VAL A 26 11.41 13.15 -12.53
N ARG A 27 10.93 14.01 -11.63
CA ARG A 27 9.71 14.78 -11.84
C ARG A 27 10.00 16.05 -12.63
N VAL A 28 9.05 16.40 -13.48
CA VAL A 28 9.07 17.63 -14.28
C VAL A 28 7.76 18.38 -14.14
N LEU A 29 7.85 19.72 -14.13
CA LEU A 29 6.70 20.60 -14.26
C LEU A 29 6.46 20.89 -15.73
N VAL A 30 5.26 20.59 -16.21
CA VAL A 30 4.90 20.74 -17.62
C VAL A 30 3.47 21.26 -17.79
N PRO A 31 3.17 21.99 -18.88
CA PRO A 31 1.81 22.39 -19.20
C PRO A 31 1.00 21.18 -19.73
N LEU A 32 -0.16 20.94 -19.16
CA LEU A 32 -1.14 19.96 -19.66
C LEU A 32 -2.52 20.61 -19.68
N ARG A 33 -3.09 20.78 -20.88
CA ARG A 33 -4.39 21.45 -21.11
C ARG A 33 -4.49 22.83 -20.41
N GLY A 34 -3.44 23.65 -20.58
CA GLY A 34 -3.38 25.01 -20.02
C GLY A 34 -3.13 25.09 -18.51
N ARG A 35 -2.86 23.97 -17.83
CA ARG A 35 -2.52 23.95 -16.40
C ARG A 35 -1.15 23.31 -16.17
N ALA A 36 -0.38 23.87 -15.24
CA ALA A 36 0.85 23.22 -14.78
C ALA A 36 0.51 21.89 -14.08
N ARG A 37 1.28 20.83 -14.40
CA ARG A 37 1.15 19.50 -13.82
C ARG A 37 2.53 18.89 -13.60
N VAL A 38 2.63 18.07 -12.56
CA VAL A 38 3.82 17.26 -12.30
C VAL A 38 3.70 15.97 -13.11
N GLY A 39 4.65 15.76 -14.01
CA GLY A 39 4.88 14.50 -14.70
C GLY A 39 6.14 13.81 -14.19
N LEU A 40 6.29 12.53 -14.51
CA LEU A 40 7.54 11.80 -14.37
C LEU A 40 8.16 11.57 -15.75
N VAL A 41 9.46 11.80 -15.89
CA VAL A 41 10.20 11.46 -17.11
C VAL A 41 10.29 9.94 -17.20
N LEU A 42 9.86 9.39 -18.34
CA LEU A 42 9.92 7.95 -18.61
C LEU A 42 11.19 7.60 -19.40
N GLU A 43 11.52 8.43 -20.39
CA GLU A 43 12.70 8.34 -21.26
C GLU A 43 13.13 9.73 -21.72
N GLN A 44 14.39 9.83 -22.10
CA GLN A 44 14.94 10.93 -22.89
C GLN A 44 15.08 10.49 -24.35
N GLU A 45 15.25 11.46 -25.26
CA GLU A 45 15.51 11.22 -26.69
C GLU A 45 14.38 10.46 -27.42
N ALA A 46 13.16 10.53 -26.90
CA ALA A 46 11.98 10.00 -27.57
C ALA A 46 11.72 10.73 -28.89
N GLN A 47 11.43 9.97 -29.95
CA GLN A 47 10.97 10.55 -31.20
C GLN A 47 9.56 11.12 -31.01
N PRO A 48 9.28 12.36 -31.47
CA PRO A 48 7.94 12.90 -31.40
C PRO A 48 6.99 12.07 -32.28
N PRO A 49 5.74 11.84 -31.85
CA PRO A 49 4.76 11.13 -32.67
C PRO A 49 4.56 11.82 -34.02
N GLU A 50 4.32 11.04 -35.07
CA GLU A 50 4.04 11.57 -36.41
C GLU A 50 2.84 12.53 -36.39
N GLY A 51 2.93 13.63 -37.14
CA GLY A 51 1.86 14.61 -37.26
C GLY A 51 1.76 15.62 -36.10
N VAL A 52 2.64 15.57 -35.09
CA VAL A 52 2.65 16.56 -33.99
C VAL A 52 3.40 17.83 -34.40
N ALA A 53 2.65 18.89 -34.68
CA ALA A 53 3.20 20.19 -35.10
C ALA A 53 3.86 21.00 -33.97
N THR A 54 3.38 20.86 -32.74
CA THR A 54 3.82 21.69 -31.61
C THR A 54 4.16 20.83 -30.40
N ILE A 55 5.42 20.89 -29.96
CA ILE A 55 5.89 20.24 -28.74
C ILE A 55 6.11 21.32 -27.67
N LEU A 56 5.37 21.22 -26.57
CA LEU A 56 5.48 22.16 -25.46
C LEU A 56 6.79 21.91 -24.68
N PRO A 57 7.43 22.96 -24.14
CA PRO A 57 8.64 22.81 -23.36
C PRO A 57 8.36 22.34 -21.93
N VAL A 58 9.32 21.63 -21.33
CA VAL A 58 9.40 21.43 -19.89
C VAL A 58 9.63 22.79 -19.21
N GLN A 59 8.83 23.10 -18.19
CA GLN A 59 8.93 24.35 -17.43
C GLN A 59 10.05 24.27 -16.40
N GLU A 60 10.15 23.15 -15.69
CA GLU A 60 11.10 22.95 -14.60
C GLU A 60 11.40 21.46 -14.39
N VAL A 61 12.64 21.11 -14.03
CA VAL A 61 13.01 19.80 -13.48
C VAL A 61 13.05 19.91 -11.96
N LEU A 62 12.31 19.06 -11.27
CA LEU A 62 12.00 19.23 -9.84
C LEU A 62 12.94 18.45 -8.91
N ASP A 63 13.64 17.45 -9.45
CA ASP A 63 14.51 16.55 -8.71
C ASP A 63 15.95 16.62 -9.24
N GLU A 64 16.92 16.53 -8.33
CA GLU A 64 18.34 16.45 -8.66
C GLU A 64 18.75 15.03 -9.05
N GLU A 65 18.06 14.03 -8.49
CA GLU A 65 18.26 12.61 -8.73
C GLU A 65 16.93 11.91 -9.05
N PRO A 66 16.94 10.81 -9.83
CA PRO A 66 15.74 10.02 -10.07
C PRO A 66 15.08 9.53 -8.77
N LEU A 67 13.75 9.66 -8.70
CA LEU A 67 12.96 9.14 -7.57
C LEU A 67 12.83 7.62 -7.60
N LEU A 68 12.82 7.04 -8.80
CA LEU A 68 12.68 5.61 -9.02
C LEU A 68 13.95 5.08 -9.69
N PRO A 69 14.50 3.94 -9.22
CA PRO A 69 15.60 3.29 -9.90
C PRO A 69 15.15 2.74 -11.27
N PRO A 70 16.08 2.54 -12.23
CA PRO A 70 15.74 2.11 -13.60
C PRO A 70 14.85 0.87 -13.67
N HIS A 71 15.13 -0.15 -12.87
CA HIS A 71 14.35 -1.39 -12.86
C HIS A 71 12.89 -1.21 -12.44
N VAL A 72 12.58 -0.21 -11.60
CA VAL A 72 11.18 0.10 -11.25
C VAL A 72 10.48 0.76 -12.43
N LEU A 73 11.15 1.64 -13.18
CA LEU A 73 10.59 2.24 -14.39
C LEU A 73 10.37 1.20 -15.49
N GLU A 74 11.31 0.25 -15.64
CA GLU A 74 11.14 -0.90 -16.54
C GLU A 74 9.98 -1.80 -16.13
N LEU A 75 9.80 -2.03 -14.82
CA LEU A 75 8.65 -2.77 -14.31
C LEU A 75 7.33 -2.02 -14.57
N VAL A 76 7.33 -0.69 -14.44
CA VAL A 76 6.17 0.14 -14.78
C VAL A 76 5.79 -0.04 -16.25
N ARG A 77 6.77 0.00 -17.17
CA ARG A 77 6.55 -0.27 -18.61
C ARG A 77 6.02 -1.67 -18.84
N PHE A 78 6.68 -2.69 -18.28
CA PHE A 78 6.26 -4.07 -18.44
C PHE A 78 4.82 -4.31 -17.96
N VAL A 79 4.47 -3.78 -16.79
CA VAL A 79 3.11 -3.90 -16.24
C VAL A 79 2.09 -3.16 -17.10
N SER A 80 2.45 -1.97 -17.61
CA SER A 80 1.62 -1.20 -18.54
C SER A 80 1.29 -2.02 -19.79
N ASP A 81 2.31 -2.59 -20.42
CA ASP A 81 2.19 -3.33 -21.68
C ASP A 81 1.47 -4.67 -21.48
N TYR A 82 1.86 -5.43 -20.45
CA TYR A 82 1.32 -6.77 -20.20
C TYR A 82 -0.13 -6.75 -19.70
N TYR A 83 -0.49 -5.77 -18.86
CA TYR A 83 -1.85 -5.63 -18.31
C TYR A 83 -2.71 -4.59 -19.04
N PHE A 84 -2.23 -4.04 -20.18
CA PHE A 84 -2.92 -3.02 -20.98
C PHE A 84 -3.46 -1.85 -20.14
N CYS A 85 -2.63 -1.35 -19.22
CA CYS A 85 -3.01 -0.28 -18.30
C CYS A 85 -2.16 0.96 -18.57
N PRO A 86 -2.73 2.19 -18.57
CA PRO A 86 -1.97 3.42 -18.73
C PRO A 86 -0.71 3.47 -17.84
N PRO A 87 0.49 3.76 -18.38
CA PRO A 87 1.75 3.72 -17.62
C PRO A 87 1.76 4.73 -16.47
N GLY A 88 0.97 5.79 -16.62
CA GLY A 88 0.69 6.77 -15.57
C GLY A 88 -0.01 6.20 -14.33
N LEU A 89 -0.99 5.32 -14.52
CA LEU A 89 -1.70 4.65 -13.42
C LEU A 89 -0.80 3.61 -12.75
N VAL A 90 0.06 2.95 -13.53
CA VAL A 90 1.08 2.04 -12.99
C VAL A 90 2.10 2.81 -12.16
N ALA A 91 2.67 3.90 -12.66
CA ALA A 91 3.64 4.71 -11.91
C ALA A 91 3.10 5.27 -10.59
N LYS A 92 1.77 5.46 -10.49
CA LYS A 92 1.09 5.89 -9.26
C LYS A 92 1.23 4.87 -8.11
N THR A 93 1.46 3.59 -8.41
CA THR A 93 1.72 2.56 -7.38
C THR A 93 3.13 2.65 -6.80
N ALA A 94 4.08 3.16 -7.59
CA ALA A 94 5.49 3.27 -7.20
C ALA A 94 5.86 4.58 -6.49
N ILE A 95 5.08 5.64 -6.69
CA ILE A 95 5.41 6.99 -6.18
C ILE A 95 4.43 7.44 -5.10
N PRO A 96 4.91 7.92 -3.94
CA PRO A 96 4.07 8.55 -2.93
C PRO A 96 3.21 9.69 -3.51
N PRO A 97 1.87 9.67 -3.34
CA PRO A 97 0.97 10.61 -4.03
C PRO A 97 1.28 12.09 -3.80
N LYS A 98 1.81 12.45 -2.63
CA LYS A 98 2.16 13.84 -2.29
C LYS A 98 3.26 14.42 -3.18
N LEU A 99 4.15 13.58 -3.72
CA LEU A 99 5.22 14.03 -4.61
C LEU A 99 4.71 14.42 -6.00
N MET A 100 3.58 13.84 -6.43
CA MET A 100 2.98 14.10 -7.73
C MET A 100 1.91 15.20 -7.70
N GLN A 101 1.63 15.77 -6.53
CA GLN A 101 0.63 16.81 -6.34
C GLN A 101 1.28 18.19 -6.23
N LEU A 102 0.82 19.11 -7.07
CA LEU A 102 1.15 20.52 -6.88
C LEU A 102 0.46 21.07 -5.63
N PRO A 103 1.19 21.79 -4.75
CA PRO A 103 0.58 22.59 -3.70
C PRO A 103 -0.44 23.57 -4.29
N PRO A 104 -1.45 24.01 -3.52
CA PRO A 104 -2.37 25.03 -4.01
C PRO A 104 -1.60 26.30 -4.40
N ALA A 105 -1.96 26.88 -5.54
CA ALA A 105 -1.42 28.15 -6.00
C ALA A 105 -1.56 29.23 -4.92
N ARG A 106 -0.54 30.08 -4.83
CA ARG A 106 -0.44 31.16 -3.86
C ARG A 106 -0.37 32.49 -4.58
N LEU A 107 -1.05 33.47 -4.04
CA LEU A 107 -0.87 34.86 -4.40
C LEU A 107 0.29 35.41 -3.58
N GLU A 108 1.20 36.10 -4.25
CA GLU A 108 2.28 36.85 -3.63
C GLU A 108 2.22 38.31 -4.07
N LEU A 109 2.85 39.19 -3.31
CA LEU A 109 2.97 40.60 -3.68
C LEU A 109 3.78 40.74 -4.97
N GLY A 110 3.25 41.52 -5.90
CA GLY A 110 3.98 41.97 -7.08
C GLY A 110 4.86 43.19 -6.75
N PRO A 111 5.77 43.57 -7.65
CA PRO A 111 6.71 44.68 -7.41
C PRO A 111 6.00 46.02 -7.17
N ARG A 112 4.81 46.22 -7.74
CA ARG A 112 4.04 47.46 -7.60
C ARG A 112 2.99 47.43 -6.48
N ALA A 113 3.00 46.38 -5.65
CA ALA A 113 1.97 46.18 -4.64
C ALA A 113 1.90 47.33 -3.63
N VAL A 114 3.05 47.77 -3.11
CA VAL A 114 3.14 48.82 -2.09
C VAL A 114 2.77 50.19 -2.66
N GLU A 115 3.23 50.48 -3.88
CA GLU A 115 2.96 51.73 -4.61
C GLU A 115 1.47 51.91 -4.89
N LEU A 116 0.81 50.87 -5.41
CA LEU A 116 -0.55 50.96 -5.91
C LEU A 116 -1.61 50.67 -4.83
N TRP A 117 -1.25 50.04 -3.72
CA TRP A 117 -2.20 49.69 -2.65
C TRP A 117 -3.03 50.87 -2.11
N PRO A 118 -2.47 52.09 -1.88
CA PRO A 118 -3.26 53.23 -1.42
C PRO A 118 -4.35 53.68 -2.40
N ALA A 119 -4.18 53.41 -3.70
CA ALA A 119 -5.12 53.76 -4.76
C ALA A 119 -6.18 52.69 -5.04
N LEU A 120 -6.04 51.49 -4.46
CA LEU A 120 -7.04 50.42 -4.58
C LEU A 120 -8.24 50.69 -3.67
N SER A 121 -9.42 50.22 -4.11
CA SER A 121 -10.68 50.30 -3.37
C SER A 121 -11.34 48.93 -3.20
N GLY A 122 -12.28 48.84 -2.26
CA GLY A 122 -13.09 47.64 -2.02
C GLY A 122 -12.27 46.37 -1.74
N LYS A 123 -12.72 45.24 -2.29
CA LYS A 123 -12.12 43.91 -2.12
C LYS A 123 -10.69 43.81 -2.64
N ALA A 124 -10.32 44.60 -3.66
CA ALA A 124 -8.95 44.64 -4.17
C ALA A 124 -7.97 45.19 -3.10
N ARG A 125 -8.37 46.27 -2.41
CA ARG A 125 -7.59 46.86 -1.32
C ARG A 125 -7.46 45.92 -0.12
N GLU A 126 -8.55 45.22 0.21
CA GLU A 126 -8.58 44.22 1.30
C GLU A 126 -7.62 43.05 1.00
N LEU A 127 -7.66 42.49 -0.21
CA LEU A 127 -6.80 41.39 -0.64
C LEU A 127 -5.32 41.78 -0.60
N VAL A 128 -4.96 42.93 -1.17
CA VAL A 128 -3.56 43.39 -1.22
C VAL A 128 -3.08 43.80 0.17
N GLY A 129 -3.93 44.44 0.97
CA GLY A 129 -3.61 44.76 2.38
C GLY A 129 -3.31 43.50 3.18
N PHE A 130 -4.07 42.43 2.94
CA PHE A 130 -3.80 41.14 3.57
C PHE A 130 -2.49 40.50 3.09
N LEU A 131 -2.19 40.60 1.79
CA LEU A 131 -0.91 40.15 1.24
C LEU A 131 0.27 40.96 1.78
N LEU A 132 0.11 42.25 2.10
CA LEU A 132 1.14 43.07 2.75
C LEU A 132 1.47 42.56 4.15
N GLU A 133 0.46 42.08 4.90
CA GLU A 133 0.66 41.54 6.25
C GLU A 133 1.24 40.12 6.24
N LYS A 134 0.67 39.20 5.44
CA LYS A 134 1.06 37.77 5.45
C LYS A 134 2.08 37.39 4.39
N ARG A 135 2.46 38.32 3.51
CA ARG A 135 3.35 38.15 2.33
C ARG A 135 2.83 37.21 1.24
N ARG A 136 2.04 36.18 1.60
CA ARG A 136 1.48 35.17 0.68
C ARG A 136 0.19 34.54 1.21
N VAL A 137 -0.70 34.14 0.31
CA VAL A 137 -1.95 33.43 0.66
C VAL A 137 -2.37 32.44 -0.43
N SER A 138 -2.92 31.29 -0.04
CA SER A 138 -3.50 30.33 -1.00
C SER A 138 -4.97 30.65 -1.31
N LEU A 139 -5.44 30.29 -2.50
CA LEU A 139 -6.85 30.48 -2.90
C LEU A 139 -7.86 29.82 -1.92
N PRO A 140 -7.65 28.59 -1.41
CA PRO A 140 -8.54 28.02 -0.40
C PRO A 140 -8.62 28.83 0.89
N ASN A 141 -7.51 29.44 1.33
CA ASN A 141 -7.49 30.29 2.52
C ASN A 141 -8.21 31.62 2.31
N LEU A 142 -8.20 32.16 1.09
CA LEU A 142 -9.02 33.33 0.75
C LEU A 142 -10.51 33.01 0.77
N ARG A 143 -10.91 31.85 0.25
CA ARG A 143 -12.31 31.40 0.31
C ARG A 143 -12.80 31.25 1.75
N ALA A 144 -11.97 30.68 2.64
CA ALA A 144 -12.28 30.58 4.06
C ALA A 144 -12.43 31.94 4.77
N ARG A 145 -12.07 33.04 4.10
CA ARG A 145 -12.14 34.41 4.62
C ARG A 145 -13.18 35.27 3.90
N GLY A 146 -14.06 34.65 3.11
CA GLY A 146 -15.19 35.35 2.49
C GLY A 146 -14.88 36.01 1.15
N PHE A 147 -13.79 35.62 0.46
CA PHE A 147 -13.62 35.92 -0.97
C PHE A 147 -14.28 34.81 -1.79
N ASP A 148 -15.26 35.14 -2.63
CA ASP A 148 -15.89 34.14 -3.50
C ASP A 148 -15.07 33.89 -4.79
N LEU A 149 -15.46 32.88 -5.57
CA LEU A 149 -14.71 32.50 -6.78
C LEU A 149 -14.90 33.47 -7.95
N ASP A 150 -16.06 34.12 -8.06
CA ASP A 150 -16.38 35.01 -9.19
C ASP A 150 -15.83 36.42 -8.97
N GLU A 151 -15.69 36.84 -7.72
CA GLU A 151 -14.89 38.00 -7.30
C GLU A 151 -13.41 37.78 -7.61
N LEU A 152 -12.83 36.66 -7.16
CA LEU A 152 -11.42 36.36 -7.41
C LEU A 152 -11.11 36.24 -8.91
N ARG A 153 -12.02 35.64 -9.70
CA ARG A 153 -11.86 35.57 -11.17
C ARG A 153 -11.78 36.93 -11.83
N ARG A 154 -12.45 37.95 -11.30
CA ARG A 154 -12.40 39.33 -11.82
C ARG A 154 -11.18 40.09 -11.34
N LEU A 155 -10.86 40.00 -10.04
CA LEU A 155 -9.81 40.79 -9.41
C LEU A 155 -8.39 40.33 -9.77
N LEU A 156 -8.16 39.01 -9.85
CA LEU A 156 -6.81 38.49 -10.01
C LEU A 156 -6.16 38.89 -11.34
N PRO A 157 -6.82 38.77 -12.52
CA PRO A 157 -6.22 39.19 -13.78
C PRO A 157 -5.90 40.69 -13.84
N GLU A 158 -6.76 41.54 -13.27
CA GLU A 158 -6.54 42.99 -13.23
C GLU A 158 -5.30 43.34 -12.38
N LEU A 159 -5.23 42.77 -11.17
CA LEU A 159 -4.13 43.03 -10.23
C LEU A 159 -2.81 42.41 -10.71
N GLU A 160 -2.85 41.25 -11.37
CA GLU A 160 -1.69 40.63 -11.99
C GLU A 160 -1.19 41.44 -13.20
N GLY A 161 -2.11 41.91 -14.06
CA GLY A 161 -1.77 42.78 -15.20
C GLY A 161 -1.14 44.11 -14.80
N ARG A 162 -1.50 44.65 -13.63
CA ARG A 162 -0.86 45.84 -13.04
C ARG A 162 0.39 45.54 -12.19
N GLN A 163 0.83 44.28 -12.15
CA GLN A 163 1.98 43.83 -11.35
C GLN A 163 1.84 44.11 -9.84
N VAL A 164 0.60 44.18 -9.34
CA VAL A 164 0.26 44.37 -7.91
C VAL A 164 0.36 43.06 -7.16
N LEU A 165 0.01 41.95 -7.81
CA LEU A 165 0.20 40.61 -7.29
C LEU A 165 0.72 39.69 -8.38
N ARG A 166 1.14 38.49 -7.98
CA ARG A 166 1.50 37.41 -8.90
C ARG A 166 0.90 36.10 -8.40
N LEU A 167 0.35 35.31 -9.31
CA LEU A 167 -0.06 33.95 -8.99
C LEU A 167 1.16 33.03 -9.13
N VAL A 168 1.68 32.58 -8.00
CA VAL A 168 2.80 31.64 -7.95
C VAL A 168 2.25 30.24 -7.73
N GLN A 169 2.58 29.32 -8.63
CA GLN A 169 2.35 27.90 -8.44
C GLN A 169 3.59 27.31 -7.77
N PRO A 170 3.56 26.97 -6.47
CA PRO A 170 4.75 26.41 -5.82
C PRO A 170 5.09 25.07 -6.46
N ALA A 171 6.38 24.79 -6.59
CA ALA A 171 6.87 23.44 -6.86
C ALA A 171 6.36 22.48 -5.77
N PRO A 172 6.11 21.20 -6.11
CA PRO A 172 5.86 20.19 -5.09
C PRO A 172 7.07 20.11 -4.16
N PRO A 173 6.86 19.75 -2.88
CA PRO A 173 7.96 19.61 -1.96
C PRO A 173 8.97 18.58 -2.50
N ARG A 174 10.27 18.91 -2.39
CA ARG A 174 11.38 17.97 -2.63
C ARG A 174 11.38 16.84 -1.57
N GLU A 175 10.96 17.17 -0.34
CA GLU A 175 10.76 16.21 0.75
C GLU A 175 9.35 16.30 1.32
N ALA A 176 8.59 15.21 1.29
CA ALA A 176 7.27 15.14 1.93
C ALA A 176 7.39 14.84 3.44
N GLY A 177 7.92 15.78 4.22
CA GLY A 177 7.89 15.68 5.67
C GLY A 177 6.46 15.54 6.21
N SER A 178 6.23 14.65 7.18
CA SER A 178 5.03 14.78 8.03
C SER A 178 5.25 15.94 8.98
N TRP A 179 4.88 17.14 8.52
CA TRP A 179 4.75 18.29 9.39
C TRP A 179 3.64 17.97 10.39
N VAL A 180 4.01 17.88 11.66
CA VAL A 180 3.07 17.67 12.75
C VAL A 180 2.86 18.99 13.47
N SER A 181 1.60 19.23 13.82
CA SER A 181 1.25 20.33 14.72
C SER A 181 1.71 19.96 16.11
N VAL A 182 2.44 20.84 16.75
CA VAL A 182 2.96 20.67 18.11
C VAL A 182 2.39 21.76 18.98
N LEU A 183 1.95 21.34 20.15
CA LEU A 183 1.62 22.23 21.25
C LEU A 183 2.86 22.31 22.13
N SER A 184 3.29 23.52 22.47
CA SER A 184 4.17 23.75 23.61
C SER A 184 3.49 24.65 24.62
N LEU A 185 3.85 24.49 25.89
CA LEU A 185 3.53 25.48 26.90
C LEU A 185 4.23 26.79 26.55
N VAL A 186 3.55 27.88 26.85
CA VAL A 186 4.21 29.18 26.97
C VAL A 186 4.65 29.26 28.43
N ALA A 187 5.96 29.22 28.66
CA ALA A 187 6.51 29.24 30.01
C ALA A 187 6.06 30.51 30.76
N ASP A 188 5.82 30.33 32.06
CA ASP A 188 5.63 31.39 33.05
C ASP A 188 4.25 32.07 33.12
N ARG A 189 3.19 31.27 33.32
CA ARG A 189 1.96 31.79 33.93
C ARG A 189 1.64 31.07 35.23
N ALA A 190 2.03 31.67 36.36
CA ALA A 190 1.48 31.37 37.68
C ALA A 190 -0.07 31.35 37.67
N ASP A 191 -0.68 32.08 36.74
CA ASP A 191 -2.13 32.22 36.56
C ASP A 191 -2.80 31.12 35.72
N ALA A 192 -2.06 30.09 35.25
CA ALA A 192 -2.64 29.00 34.46
C ALA A 192 -3.81 28.34 35.20
N ALA A 193 -3.70 28.16 36.53
CA ALA A 193 -4.75 27.60 37.37
C ALA A 193 -6.05 28.43 37.37
N MET A 194 -5.96 29.77 37.32
CA MET A 194 -7.13 30.66 37.30
C MET A 194 -7.85 30.69 35.93
N LEU A 195 -7.13 30.41 34.85
CA LEU A 195 -7.64 30.44 33.46
C LEU A 195 -8.21 29.09 33.00
N LEU A 196 -7.93 28.00 33.70
CA LEU A 196 -8.33 26.62 33.39
C LEU A 196 -9.60 26.22 34.15
N ARG A 197 -10.74 26.84 33.79
CA ARG A 197 -12.07 26.53 34.37
C ARG A 197 -12.70 25.24 33.83
N SER A 198 -12.28 24.77 32.66
CA SER A 198 -12.81 23.55 32.04
C SER A 198 -11.97 22.33 32.42
N PRO A 199 -12.57 21.22 32.91
CA PRO A 199 -11.83 20.01 33.24
C PRO A 199 -11.00 19.45 32.08
N ARG A 200 -11.53 19.54 30.84
CA ARG A 200 -10.84 19.07 29.63
C ARG A 200 -9.63 19.93 29.24
N GLN A 201 -9.73 21.25 29.48
CA GLN A 201 -8.60 22.18 29.26
C GLN A 201 -7.50 21.95 30.29
N ARG A 202 -7.89 21.72 31.55
CA ARG A 202 -6.95 21.41 32.63
C ARG A 202 -6.21 20.10 32.36
N LEU A 203 -6.93 19.04 32.01
CA LEU A 203 -6.36 17.75 31.64
C LEU A 203 -5.30 17.88 30.53
N LEU A 204 -5.61 18.60 29.45
CA LEU A 204 -4.68 18.81 28.34
C LEU A 204 -3.42 19.57 28.78
N TRP A 205 -3.58 20.60 29.62
CA TRP A 205 -2.47 21.42 30.09
C TRP A 205 -1.58 20.68 31.09
N GLU A 206 -2.16 19.96 32.05
CA GLU A 206 -1.44 19.16 33.05
C GLU A 206 -0.63 18.03 32.40
N GLU A 207 -1.23 17.32 31.45
CA GLU A 207 -0.54 16.23 30.77
C GLU A 207 0.61 16.76 29.89
N LEU A 208 0.42 17.91 29.25
CA LEU A 208 1.49 18.56 28.49
C LEU A 208 2.62 19.04 29.41
N SER A 209 2.30 19.57 30.60
CA SER A 209 3.27 19.94 31.65
C SER A 209 4.05 18.75 32.14
N ARG A 210 3.39 17.61 32.39
CA ARG A 210 4.04 16.36 32.83
C ARG A 210 5.05 15.82 31.82
N ARG A 211 4.82 16.05 30.52
CA ARG A 211 5.68 15.59 29.40
C ARG A 211 6.86 16.52 29.08
N GLY A 212 7.16 17.51 29.93
CA GLY A 212 8.23 18.47 29.67
C GLY A 212 7.82 19.65 28.79
N GLY A 213 6.51 19.91 28.69
CA GLY A 213 5.97 21.15 28.16
C GLY A 213 5.82 21.24 26.64
N TRP A 214 5.92 20.13 25.91
CA TRP A 214 5.57 20.08 24.50
C TRP A 214 5.13 18.67 24.05
N ALA A 215 4.29 18.58 23.02
CA ALA A 215 3.82 17.32 22.46
C ALA A 215 3.20 17.51 21.06
N VAL A 216 3.15 16.42 20.28
CA VAL A 216 2.41 16.39 19.02
C VAL A 216 0.90 16.48 19.31
N GLU A 217 0.26 17.52 18.76
CA GLU A 217 -1.13 17.89 19.04
C GLU A 217 -2.10 16.74 18.79
N SER A 218 -2.00 16.08 17.63
CA SER A 218 -2.93 15.00 17.27
C SER A 218 -2.79 13.76 18.14
N GLU A 219 -1.58 13.44 18.59
CA GLU A 219 -1.30 12.24 19.40
C GLU A 219 -1.79 12.47 20.83
N LEU A 220 -1.43 13.63 21.41
CA LEU A 220 -1.87 14.01 22.75
C LEU A 220 -3.40 14.11 22.85
N LEU A 221 -4.05 14.69 21.84
CA LEU A 221 -5.51 14.79 21.82
C LEU A 221 -6.18 13.42 21.67
N ALA A 222 -5.66 12.54 20.82
CA ALA A 222 -6.21 11.19 20.64
C ALA A 222 -6.06 10.34 21.90
N GLU A 223 -4.90 10.40 22.55
CA GLU A 223 -4.61 9.70 23.80
C GLU A 223 -5.54 10.15 24.94
N LEU A 224 -5.80 11.45 25.03
CA LEU A 224 -6.69 12.02 26.04
C LEU A 224 -8.19 11.98 25.66
N GLY A 225 -8.54 11.49 24.47
CA GLY A 225 -9.92 11.51 23.97
C GLY A 225 -10.49 12.92 23.80
N LEU A 226 -9.64 13.91 23.48
CA LEU A 226 -9.99 15.32 23.38
C LEU A 226 -10.10 15.78 21.92
N SER A 227 -10.96 16.78 21.69
CA SER A 227 -11.11 17.41 20.37
C SER A 227 -10.15 18.60 20.20
N ARG A 228 -9.89 18.96 18.95
CA ARG A 228 -9.03 20.11 18.60
C ARG A 228 -9.51 21.44 19.18
N SER A 229 -10.83 21.60 19.38
CA SER A 229 -11.39 22.82 19.98
C SER A 229 -10.87 23.09 21.40
N VAL A 230 -10.48 22.06 22.14
CA VAL A 230 -9.85 22.21 23.47
C VAL A 230 -8.47 22.88 23.35
N SER A 231 -7.65 22.39 22.43
CA SER A 231 -6.34 22.98 22.15
C SER A 231 -6.43 24.40 21.57
N ASP A 232 -7.40 24.67 20.68
CA ASP A 232 -7.63 26.01 20.11
C ASP A 232 -7.98 27.03 21.19
N ALA A 233 -8.81 26.65 22.16
CA ALA A 233 -9.17 27.53 23.27
C ALA A 233 -7.95 27.88 24.14
N LEU A 234 -7.05 26.93 24.40
CA LEU A 234 -5.83 27.16 25.16
C LEU A 234 -4.80 28.01 24.39
N VAL A 235 -4.70 27.82 23.07
CA VAL A 235 -3.88 28.67 22.20
C VAL A 235 -4.43 30.11 22.19
N LYS A 236 -5.76 30.27 22.09
CA LYS A 236 -6.42 31.60 22.13
C LYS A 236 -6.22 32.31 23.47
N LYS A 237 -6.18 31.56 24.58
CA LYS A 237 -5.88 32.09 25.93
C LYS A 237 -4.40 32.44 26.13
N GLY A 238 -3.54 32.12 25.16
CA GLY A 238 -2.09 32.32 25.25
C GLY A 238 -1.39 31.37 26.22
N LEU A 239 -2.03 30.26 26.59
CA LEU A 239 -1.45 29.25 27.49
C LEU A 239 -0.62 28.22 26.73
N LEU A 240 -0.98 27.97 25.48
CA LEU A 240 -0.24 27.09 24.57
C LEU A 240 0.21 27.88 23.34
N ARG A 241 1.37 27.52 22.81
CA ARG A 241 1.82 27.92 21.47
C ARG A 241 1.68 26.73 20.54
N ARG A 242 1.08 26.97 19.38
CA ARG A 242 1.03 25.99 18.29
C ARG A 242 2.06 26.35 17.24
N PHE A 243 2.87 25.40 16.84
CA PHE A 243 3.79 25.53 15.71
C PHE A 243 3.89 24.21 14.94
N GLN A 244 4.43 24.27 13.73
CA GLN A 244 4.67 23.07 12.94
C GLN A 244 6.14 22.67 13.02
N GLN A 245 6.39 21.39 13.23
CA GLN A 245 7.74 20.82 13.12
C GLN A 245 7.73 19.61 12.21
N LEU A 246 8.89 19.32 11.61
CA LEU A 246 9.14 18.05 10.94
C LEU A 246 9.11 16.94 12.00
N ARG A 247 8.24 15.94 11.85
CA ARG A 247 8.15 14.82 12.79
C ARG A 247 9.50 14.11 12.88
N LYS A 248 10.20 14.25 14.01
CA LYS A 248 11.38 13.43 14.34
C LYS A 248 10.92 12.16 15.05
N LYS A 249 11.32 11.01 14.48
CA LYS A 249 11.07 9.61 14.88
C LYS A 249 9.58 9.23 15.05
N ALA A 250 9.19 8.15 14.38
CA ALA A 250 7.97 7.42 14.72
C ALA A 250 8.22 6.63 16.02
N PRO A 251 7.24 6.51 16.92
CA PRO A 251 7.29 5.51 17.98
C PRO A 251 7.35 4.11 17.35
N GLN A 252 8.19 3.23 17.90
CA GLN A 252 8.24 1.81 17.53
C GLN A 252 6.91 1.17 17.93
N ARG A 253 5.98 1.07 16.98
CA ARG A 253 4.60 0.63 17.23
C ARG A 253 4.41 -0.88 17.32
N TRP A 254 5.48 -1.67 17.22
CA TRP A 254 5.43 -3.13 17.11
C TRP A 254 6.47 -3.83 18.00
N GLU A 255 6.59 -3.41 19.25
CA GLU A 255 7.37 -4.16 20.25
C GLU A 255 6.53 -5.34 20.78
N LEU A 256 6.31 -6.36 19.95
CA LEU A 256 6.39 -7.71 20.52
C LEU A 256 7.87 -8.01 20.68
N PRO A 257 8.32 -8.54 21.83
CA PRO A 257 9.69 -9.01 21.97
C PRO A 257 9.95 -10.01 20.85
N PRO A 258 11.05 -9.85 20.09
CA PRO A 258 11.35 -10.76 19.00
C PRO A 258 11.49 -12.19 19.54
N SER A 259 11.03 -13.17 18.77
CA SER A 259 11.33 -14.56 19.10
C SER A 259 12.86 -14.76 19.06
N PRO A 260 13.44 -15.51 20.01
CA PRO A 260 14.86 -15.82 19.96
C PRO A 260 15.19 -16.48 18.61
N LEU A 261 16.31 -16.04 18.01
CA LEU A 261 16.76 -16.59 16.74
C LEU A 261 17.10 -18.08 16.93
N PRO A 262 16.64 -18.99 16.05
CA PRO A 262 16.99 -20.40 16.16
C PRO A 262 18.51 -20.60 16.09
N GLU A 263 19.08 -21.29 17.08
CA GLU A 263 20.52 -21.56 17.15
C GLU A 263 20.98 -22.56 16.08
N SER A 264 20.13 -23.53 15.74
CA SER A 264 20.40 -24.56 14.72
C SER A 264 19.31 -24.62 13.66
N LEU A 265 19.69 -25.12 12.47
CA LEU A 265 18.79 -25.41 11.36
C LEU A 265 18.61 -26.92 11.24
N SER A 266 17.47 -27.36 10.69
CA SER A 266 17.34 -28.76 10.26
C SER A 266 18.20 -29.03 9.01
N PRO A 267 18.57 -30.29 8.72
CA PRO A 267 19.35 -30.62 7.52
C PRO A 267 18.71 -30.10 6.21
N SER A 268 17.38 -30.17 6.10
CA SER A 268 16.65 -29.64 4.92
C SER A 268 16.71 -28.11 4.84
N GLN A 269 16.70 -27.41 5.98
CA GLN A 269 16.84 -25.95 6.02
C GLN A 269 18.28 -25.51 5.68
N GLU A 270 19.30 -26.26 6.13
CA GLU A 270 20.70 -26.02 5.80
C GLU A 270 20.95 -26.18 4.30
N GLU A 271 20.46 -27.26 3.70
CA GLU A 271 20.56 -27.49 2.27
C GLU A 271 19.85 -26.39 1.46
N ALA A 272 18.63 -26.02 1.85
CA ALA A 272 17.89 -24.94 1.20
C ALA A 272 18.65 -23.60 1.29
N CYS A 273 19.17 -23.25 2.47
CA CYS A 273 20.00 -22.06 2.66
C CYS A 273 21.25 -22.10 1.78
N ALA A 274 21.97 -23.22 1.72
CA ALA A 274 23.18 -23.35 0.92
C ALA A 274 22.91 -23.14 -0.57
N ARG A 275 21.86 -23.75 -1.12
CA ARG A 275 21.45 -23.57 -2.52
C ARG A 275 21.06 -22.12 -2.82
N LEU A 276 20.29 -21.48 -1.94
CA LEU A 276 19.87 -20.09 -2.09
C LEU A 276 21.05 -19.11 -2.01
N GLN A 277 22.00 -19.35 -1.09
CA GLN A 277 23.22 -18.54 -0.97
C GLN A 277 24.12 -18.69 -2.19
N ALA A 278 24.26 -19.91 -2.73
CA ALA A 278 24.97 -20.12 -4.00
C ALA A 278 24.30 -19.35 -5.16
N ALA A 279 22.97 -19.30 -5.20
CA ALA A 279 22.22 -18.55 -6.21
C ALA A 279 22.44 -17.03 -6.11
N LEU A 280 22.56 -16.47 -4.90
CA LEU A 280 22.90 -15.04 -4.69
C LEU A 280 24.25 -14.67 -5.30
N LEU A 281 25.24 -15.57 -5.21
CA LEU A 281 26.59 -15.34 -5.73
C LEU A 281 26.69 -15.56 -7.26
N ALA A 282 25.76 -16.30 -7.86
CA ALA A 282 25.83 -16.69 -9.25
C ALA A 282 25.55 -15.56 -10.26
N GLY A 283 24.96 -14.43 -9.82
CA GLY A 283 24.66 -13.28 -10.68
C GLY A 283 23.70 -13.60 -11.84
N LYS A 284 22.85 -14.61 -11.69
CA LYS A 284 21.87 -15.05 -12.69
C LYS A 284 20.50 -15.24 -12.04
N PHE A 285 19.44 -15.05 -12.84
CA PHE A 285 18.09 -15.34 -12.41
C PHE A 285 17.92 -16.84 -12.10
N GLN A 286 17.37 -17.12 -10.93
CA GLN A 286 16.93 -18.45 -10.51
C GLN A 286 15.68 -18.31 -9.65
N ALA A 287 14.61 -19.01 -10.03
CA ALA A 287 13.40 -19.07 -9.22
C ALA A 287 13.41 -20.35 -8.38
N PHE A 288 13.01 -20.23 -7.12
CA PHE A 288 12.89 -21.34 -6.17
C PHE A 288 11.48 -21.42 -5.62
N LEU A 289 10.96 -22.63 -5.49
CA LEU A 289 9.77 -22.93 -4.70
C LEU A 289 10.22 -23.61 -3.42
N LEU A 290 10.08 -22.94 -2.27
CA LEU A 290 10.30 -23.52 -0.95
C LEU A 290 8.98 -24.09 -0.43
N LEU A 291 8.81 -25.39 -0.67
CA LEU A 291 7.65 -26.17 -0.24
C LEU A 291 7.89 -26.69 1.18
N GLY A 292 7.08 -26.26 2.13
CA GLY A 292 7.23 -26.74 3.50
C GLY A 292 5.94 -26.66 4.29
N VAL A 293 5.62 -27.71 5.05
CA VAL A 293 4.42 -27.74 5.90
C VAL A 293 4.42 -26.59 6.89
N THR A 294 3.24 -26.20 7.40
CA THR A 294 3.16 -25.18 8.45
C THR A 294 4.01 -25.62 9.66
N GLY A 295 4.89 -24.74 10.12
CA GLY A 295 5.85 -25.05 11.19
C GLY A 295 7.19 -25.65 10.74
N SER A 296 7.44 -25.81 9.44
CA SER A 296 8.73 -26.31 8.92
C SER A 296 9.88 -25.28 8.92
N GLY A 297 9.61 -24.05 9.36
CA GLY A 297 10.62 -22.99 9.44
C GLY A 297 10.97 -22.32 8.11
N LYS A 298 10.05 -22.27 7.14
CA LYS A 298 10.21 -21.50 5.88
C LYS A 298 10.69 -20.05 6.13
N THR A 299 10.11 -19.42 7.16
CA THR A 299 10.49 -18.07 7.60
C THR A 299 11.96 -17.94 7.92
N GLU A 300 12.53 -18.92 8.64
CA GLU A 300 13.95 -18.87 9.00
C GLU A 300 14.85 -18.95 7.75
N VAL A 301 14.50 -19.83 6.80
CA VAL A 301 15.26 -20.00 5.55
C VAL A 301 15.27 -18.70 4.74
N TYR A 302 14.11 -18.06 4.53
CA TYR A 302 14.10 -16.83 3.74
C TYR A 302 14.75 -15.65 4.47
N LEU A 303 14.65 -15.58 5.80
CA LEU A 303 15.29 -14.51 6.57
C LEU A 303 16.82 -14.64 6.57
N ARG A 304 17.37 -15.86 6.66
CA ARG A 304 18.82 -16.11 6.52
C ARG A 304 19.31 -15.83 5.11
N THR A 305 18.49 -16.14 4.10
CA THR A 305 18.82 -15.81 2.70
C THR A 305 18.86 -14.30 2.49
N ALA A 306 17.89 -13.56 3.06
CA ALA A 306 17.91 -12.10 3.05
C ALA A 306 19.14 -11.55 3.78
N GLU A 307 19.50 -12.09 4.94
CA GLU A 307 20.72 -11.70 5.66
C GLU A 307 21.98 -11.90 4.82
N ALA A 308 22.10 -13.04 4.12
CA ALA A 308 23.23 -13.29 3.22
C ALA A 308 23.28 -12.27 2.06
N ALA A 309 22.13 -11.92 1.48
CA ALA A 309 22.05 -10.90 0.43
C ALA A 309 22.49 -9.51 0.95
N VAL A 310 22.07 -9.15 2.16
CA VAL A 310 22.47 -7.89 2.82
C VAL A 310 23.95 -7.88 3.16
N ARG A 311 24.51 -8.99 3.67
CA ARG A 311 25.94 -9.13 3.97
C ARG A 311 26.82 -8.98 2.73
N ALA A 312 26.31 -9.35 1.56
CA ALA A 312 26.94 -9.13 0.26
C ALA A 312 26.78 -7.70 -0.28
N GLY A 313 26.28 -6.74 0.52
CA GLY A 313 26.07 -5.35 0.13
C GLY A 313 24.79 -5.09 -0.68
N GLY A 314 23.93 -6.10 -0.80
CA GLY A 314 22.65 -6.02 -1.49
C GLY A 314 21.49 -5.55 -0.60
N GLN A 315 20.32 -5.44 -1.21
CA GLN A 315 19.04 -5.23 -0.54
C GLN A 315 18.10 -6.41 -0.85
N ALA A 316 17.16 -6.69 0.04
CA ALA A 316 16.14 -7.73 -0.13
C ALA A 316 14.73 -7.15 -0.07
N LEU A 317 13.85 -7.66 -0.94
CA LEU A 317 12.42 -7.40 -0.91
C LEU A 317 11.71 -8.65 -0.38
N ILE A 318 10.88 -8.50 0.65
CA ILE A 318 10.06 -9.58 1.22
C ILE A 318 8.60 -9.21 1.07
N LEU A 319 7.92 -9.84 0.12
CA LEU A 319 6.48 -9.75 -0.03
C LEU A 319 5.82 -10.72 0.94
N VAL A 320 4.90 -10.21 1.74
CA VAL A 320 4.04 -11.00 2.65
C VAL A 320 2.57 -10.72 2.31
N PRO A 321 1.62 -11.62 2.59
CA PRO A 321 0.20 -11.33 2.37
C PRO A 321 -0.27 -10.08 3.13
N GLU A 322 -1.36 -9.44 2.70
CA GLU A 322 -1.88 -8.21 3.34
C GLU A 322 -2.21 -8.39 4.83
N ILE A 323 -2.64 -9.59 5.21
CA ILE A 323 -2.87 -10.00 6.61
C ILE A 323 -1.65 -10.72 7.24
N GLY A 324 -0.66 -11.08 6.42
CA GLY A 324 0.51 -11.88 6.81
C GLY A 324 1.60 -11.07 7.51
N LEU A 325 1.57 -9.74 7.40
CA LEU A 325 2.45 -8.84 8.15
C LEU A 325 1.99 -8.74 9.62
N THR A 326 2.06 -9.86 10.32
CA THR A 326 1.73 -9.96 11.74
C THR A 326 2.80 -9.23 12.57
N PRO A 327 2.46 -8.76 13.78
CA PRO A 327 3.45 -8.21 14.72
C PRO A 327 4.62 -9.16 14.99
N LYS A 328 4.41 -10.49 14.87
CA LYS A 328 5.47 -11.50 14.98
C LYS A 328 6.51 -11.36 13.85
N VAL A 329 6.07 -11.38 12.59
CA VAL A 329 6.97 -11.25 11.42
C VAL A 329 7.68 -9.89 11.43
N ALA A 330 6.97 -8.82 11.77
CA ALA A 330 7.58 -7.50 11.92
C ALA A 330 8.64 -7.47 13.04
N GLY A 331 8.37 -8.14 14.17
CA GLY A 331 9.31 -8.30 15.28
C GLY A 331 10.55 -9.10 14.88
N GLU A 332 10.40 -10.22 14.16
CA GLU A 332 11.52 -11.04 13.65
C GLU A 332 12.42 -10.25 12.69
N LEU A 333 11.82 -9.47 11.78
CA LEU A 333 12.54 -8.58 10.88
C LEU A 333 13.30 -7.49 11.65
N ALA A 334 12.65 -6.85 12.64
CA ALA A 334 13.27 -5.84 13.47
C ALA A 334 14.41 -6.40 14.33
N ALA A 335 14.27 -7.62 14.87
CA ALA A 335 15.33 -8.29 15.61
C ALA A 335 16.57 -8.53 14.75
N ARG A 336 16.35 -8.98 13.50
CA ARG A 336 17.43 -9.42 12.61
C ARG A 336 18.12 -8.26 11.89
N PHE A 337 17.37 -7.24 11.49
CA PHE A 337 17.88 -6.15 10.67
C PHE A 337 17.91 -4.79 11.40
N GLY A 338 17.42 -4.73 12.64
CA GLY A 338 17.44 -3.52 13.45
C GLY A 338 16.73 -2.34 12.78
N SER A 339 17.41 -1.20 12.69
CA SER A 339 16.91 0.00 12.02
C SER A 339 17.01 -0.03 10.48
N ARG A 340 17.63 -1.07 9.91
CA ARG A 340 17.87 -1.24 8.47
C ARG A 340 16.75 -2.00 7.75
N VAL A 341 15.58 -2.16 8.39
CA VAL A 341 14.36 -2.68 7.75
C VAL A 341 13.28 -1.61 7.65
N ALA A 342 12.59 -1.58 6.51
CA ALA A 342 11.38 -0.78 6.29
C ALA A 342 10.19 -1.71 6.06
N VAL A 343 9.20 -1.62 6.95
CA VAL A 343 7.95 -2.38 6.84
C VAL A 343 6.89 -1.45 6.23
N LEU A 344 6.53 -1.64 4.97
CA LEU A 344 5.58 -0.80 4.23
C LEU A 344 4.19 -1.46 4.19
N HIS A 345 3.15 -0.79 4.68
CA HIS A 345 1.76 -1.28 4.54
C HIS A 345 0.73 -0.13 4.51
N SER A 346 -0.52 -0.46 4.17
CA SER A 346 -1.62 0.50 3.98
C SER A 346 -2.06 1.17 5.29
N SER A 347 -1.96 0.48 6.43
CA SER A 347 -2.32 1.01 7.75
C SER A 347 -1.34 2.07 8.29
N LEU A 348 -0.18 2.27 7.64
CA LEU A 348 0.74 3.34 8.00
C LEU A 348 0.18 4.72 7.64
N PRO A 349 0.32 5.72 8.52
CA PRO A 349 0.07 7.11 8.17
C PRO A 349 0.88 7.50 6.92
N ALA A 350 0.27 8.25 6.00
CA ALA A 350 0.88 8.58 4.71
C ALA A 350 2.28 9.22 4.81
N GLY A 351 2.54 9.99 5.88
CA GLY A 351 3.84 10.59 6.12
C GLY A 351 4.91 9.62 6.64
N GLU A 352 4.51 8.62 7.42
CA GLU A 352 5.40 7.56 7.90
C GLU A 352 5.77 6.59 6.78
N ARG A 353 4.77 6.19 5.98
CA ARG A 353 5.01 5.41 4.76
C ARG A 353 5.95 6.13 3.79
N PHE A 354 5.78 7.44 3.63
CA PHE A 354 6.71 8.25 2.83
C PHE A 354 8.13 8.24 3.41
N ALA A 355 8.29 8.43 4.72
CA ALA A 355 9.60 8.42 5.36
C ALA A 355 10.33 7.08 5.17
N LEU A 356 9.63 5.95 5.30
CA LEU A 356 10.19 4.63 5.04
C LEU A 356 10.52 4.40 3.56
N TRP A 357 9.66 4.87 2.65
CA TRP A 357 9.92 4.83 1.21
C TRP A 357 11.16 5.65 0.84
N GLU A 358 11.35 6.83 1.44
CA GLU A 358 12.51 7.70 1.20
C GLU A 358 13.78 7.07 1.75
N LYS A 359 13.73 6.41 2.92
CA LYS A 359 14.85 5.62 3.44
C LYS A 359 15.25 4.49 2.49
N ALA A 360 14.28 3.78 1.91
CA ALA A 360 14.55 2.76 0.90
C ALA A 360 15.22 3.36 -0.33
N ARG A 361 14.71 4.51 -0.81
CA ARG A 361 15.26 5.24 -1.97
C ARG A 361 16.70 5.68 -1.73
N ARG A 362 17.01 6.20 -0.54
CA ARG A 362 18.36 6.62 -0.14
C ARG A 362 19.30 5.46 0.18
N GLY A 363 18.79 4.22 0.20
CA GLY A 363 19.57 3.04 0.56
C GLY A 363 19.95 2.97 2.04
N GLU A 364 19.19 3.64 2.92
CA GLU A 364 19.35 3.62 4.39
C GLU A 364 18.76 2.34 5.03
N VAL A 365 17.97 1.58 4.28
CA VAL A 365 17.45 0.26 4.68
C VAL A 365 17.92 -0.79 3.69
N ASP A 366 18.16 -2.00 4.18
CA ASP A 366 18.57 -3.14 3.36
C ASP A 366 17.41 -4.07 3.06
N VAL A 367 16.41 -4.09 3.92
CA VAL A 367 15.24 -4.96 3.75
C VAL A 367 14.00 -4.10 3.68
N VAL A 368 13.18 -4.33 2.65
CA VAL A 368 11.80 -3.84 2.63
C VAL A 368 10.87 -5.03 2.72
N ALA A 369 9.94 -4.98 3.67
CA ALA A 369 8.89 -5.98 3.82
C ALA A 369 7.50 -5.34 3.70
N GLY A 370 6.54 -6.03 3.09
CA GLY A 370 5.18 -5.52 2.98
C GLY A 370 4.28 -6.32 2.05
N PRO A 371 3.02 -5.88 1.84
CA PRO A 371 2.08 -6.51 0.95
C PRO A 371 2.42 -6.26 -0.52
N ARG A 372 1.52 -6.61 -1.44
CA ARG A 372 1.67 -6.41 -2.89
C ARG A 372 2.26 -5.05 -3.30
N SER A 373 1.91 -3.97 -2.60
CA SER A 373 2.41 -2.62 -2.90
C SER A 373 3.91 -2.43 -2.67
N ALA A 374 4.54 -3.26 -1.82
CA ALA A 374 5.97 -3.21 -1.55
C ALA A 374 6.83 -3.66 -2.74
N LEU A 375 6.23 -4.34 -3.73
CA LEU A 375 6.87 -4.66 -5.02
C LEU A 375 7.52 -3.42 -5.66
N TRP A 376 6.91 -2.26 -5.46
CA TRP A 376 7.35 -0.99 -6.05
C TRP A 376 8.34 -0.21 -5.19
N ALA A 377 8.90 -0.83 -4.14
CA ALA A 377 9.88 -0.17 -3.28
C ALA A 377 11.16 0.17 -4.07
N PRO A 378 11.71 1.39 -3.91
CA PRO A 378 12.85 1.87 -4.70
C PRO A 378 14.18 1.33 -4.16
N LEU A 379 14.44 0.03 -4.34
CA LEU A 379 15.64 -0.66 -3.84
C LEU A 379 16.75 -0.68 -4.91
N ALA A 380 17.60 0.35 -4.95
CA ALA A 380 18.65 0.51 -5.96
C ALA A 380 19.64 -0.67 -6.05
N ARG A 381 19.86 -1.41 -4.96
CA ARG A 381 20.78 -2.57 -4.88
C ARG A 381 20.02 -3.88 -4.61
N LEU A 382 18.81 -4.04 -5.13
CA LEU A 382 18.00 -5.25 -4.96
C LEU A 382 18.74 -6.51 -5.45
N ARG A 383 18.88 -7.51 -4.58
CA ARG A 383 19.61 -8.78 -4.82
C ARG A 383 18.79 -10.04 -4.53
N LEU A 384 17.65 -9.90 -3.85
CA LEU A 384 16.77 -11.01 -3.50
C LEU A 384 15.33 -10.54 -3.46
N ILE A 385 14.41 -11.34 -4.03
CA ILE A 385 12.98 -11.17 -3.80
C ILE A 385 12.43 -12.44 -3.15
N VAL A 386 11.71 -12.29 -2.05
CA VAL A 386 10.97 -13.36 -1.38
C VAL A 386 9.47 -13.06 -1.52
N VAL A 387 8.69 -14.08 -1.83
CA VAL A 387 7.23 -14.04 -1.81
C VAL A 387 6.75 -15.10 -0.84
N ASP A 388 6.34 -14.69 0.36
CA ASP A 388 5.81 -15.58 1.39
C ASP A 388 4.34 -15.89 1.13
N GLU A 389 3.91 -17.10 1.48
CA GLU A 389 2.58 -17.62 1.14
C GLU A 389 2.17 -17.29 -0.31
N GLU A 390 3.03 -17.63 -1.29
CA GLU A 390 2.92 -17.19 -2.69
C GLU A 390 1.55 -17.44 -3.35
N GLN A 391 0.81 -18.44 -2.86
CA GLN A 391 -0.54 -18.79 -3.30
C GLN A 391 -1.62 -17.79 -2.88
N ASP A 392 -1.31 -16.85 -1.97
CA ASP A 392 -2.29 -15.96 -1.40
C ASP A 392 -2.90 -15.04 -2.48
N PRO A 393 -4.23 -15.01 -2.64
CA PRO A 393 -4.88 -14.22 -3.68
C PRO A 393 -4.71 -12.71 -3.50
N SER A 394 -4.32 -12.22 -2.31
CA SER A 394 -4.08 -10.79 -2.06
C SER A 394 -2.92 -10.21 -2.88
N TYR A 395 -2.06 -11.06 -3.46
CA TYR A 395 -1.06 -10.63 -4.43
C TYR A 395 -1.64 -10.17 -5.77
N LYS A 396 -2.86 -10.60 -6.12
CA LYS A 396 -3.59 -10.08 -7.26
C LYS A 396 -4.30 -8.77 -6.88
N GLN A 397 -4.02 -7.71 -7.62
CA GLN A 397 -4.77 -6.46 -7.50
C GLN A 397 -6.05 -6.52 -8.35
N GLU A 398 -7.19 -6.21 -7.72
CA GLU A 398 -8.51 -6.20 -8.37
C GLU A 398 -8.81 -4.87 -9.09
N GLU A 399 -8.24 -3.77 -8.59
CA GLU A 399 -8.34 -2.43 -9.18
C GLU A 399 -7.19 -2.14 -10.14
N GLU A 400 -7.39 -1.23 -11.09
CA GLU A 400 -6.34 -0.83 -12.01
C GLU A 400 -5.17 -0.14 -11.28
N PRO A 401 -3.91 -0.52 -11.57
CA PRO A 401 -3.48 -1.61 -12.46
C PRO A 401 -3.70 -3.01 -11.85
N ARG A 402 -4.31 -3.93 -12.60
CA ARG A 402 -4.66 -5.29 -12.11
C ARG A 402 -3.49 -6.27 -12.15
N TYR A 403 -2.32 -5.87 -11.65
CA TYR A 403 -1.12 -6.73 -11.66
C TYR A 403 -1.19 -7.83 -10.60
N ASN A 404 -0.42 -8.91 -10.79
CA ASN A 404 -0.15 -9.91 -9.77
C ASN A 404 1.28 -9.74 -9.25
N ALA A 405 1.43 -9.41 -7.96
CA ALA A 405 2.74 -9.13 -7.38
C ALA A 405 3.69 -10.33 -7.37
N ARG A 406 3.18 -11.57 -7.24
CA ARG A 406 3.99 -12.79 -7.32
C ARG A 406 4.61 -12.93 -8.72
N ASP A 407 3.78 -12.80 -9.75
CA ASP A 407 4.24 -12.95 -11.13
C ASP A 407 5.22 -11.83 -11.49
N MET A 408 4.94 -10.60 -11.04
CA MET A 408 5.83 -9.46 -11.25
C MET A 408 7.15 -9.56 -10.46
N ALA A 409 7.17 -10.26 -9.32
CA ALA A 409 8.42 -10.58 -8.63
C ALA A 409 9.31 -11.49 -9.47
N LEU A 410 8.75 -12.49 -10.15
CA LEU A 410 9.50 -13.34 -11.08
C LEU A 410 10.03 -12.54 -12.27
N VAL A 411 9.21 -11.67 -12.86
CA VAL A 411 9.63 -10.79 -13.97
C VAL A 411 10.75 -9.85 -13.52
N LEU A 412 10.60 -9.22 -12.35
CA LEU A 412 11.60 -8.32 -11.80
C LEU A 412 12.92 -9.07 -11.50
N GLY A 413 12.81 -10.28 -10.94
CA GLY A 413 13.95 -11.16 -10.69
C GLY A 413 14.70 -11.52 -11.97
N ASP A 414 13.99 -11.86 -13.04
CA ASP A 414 14.60 -12.17 -14.33
C ASP A 414 15.28 -10.96 -14.96
N LYS A 415 14.63 -9.79 -14.93
CA LYS A 415 15.21 -8.54 -15.45
C LYS A 415 16.50 -8.15 -14.71
N LEU A 416 16.49 -8.28 -13.38
CA LEU A 416 17.64 -7.95 -12.54
C LEU A 416 18.69 -9.06 -12.44
N LYS A 417 18.40 -10.26 -12.97
CA LYS A 417 19.25 -11.46 -12.85
C LYS A 417 19.56 -11.82 -11.39
N ILE A 418 18.53 -11.79 -10.55
CA ILE A 418 18.61 -12.10 -9.11
C ILE A 418 17.72 -13.29 -8.75
N PRO A 419 18.00 -14.01 -7.65
CA PRO A 419 17.12 -15.08 -7.20
C PRO A 419 15.76 -14.57 -6.70
N VAL A 420 14.73 -15.38 -6.96
CA VAL A 420 13.37 -15.19 -6.44
C VAL A 420 12.96 -16.45 -5.68
N LEU A 421 12.54 -16.28 -4.43
CA LEU A 421 12.11 -17.35 -3.55
C LEU A 421 10.60 -17.26 -3.32
N LEU A 422 9.86 -18.23 -3.82
CA LEU A 422 8.43 -18.41 -3.57
C LEU A 422 8.28 -19.41 -2.41
N ALA A 423 7.77 -18.98 -1.26
CA ALA A 423 7.61 -19.82 -0.09
C ALA A 423 6.13 -20.18 0.09
N SER A 424 5.83 -21.46 0.34
CA SER A 424 4.45 -21.91 0.54
C SER A 424 4.35 -23.26 1.26
N ALA A 425 3.27 -23.45 2.03
CA ALA A 425 2.83 -24.77 2.44
C ALA A 425 1.86 -25.42 1.46
N THR A 426 1.13 -24.60 0.69
CA THR A 426 0.10 -25.01 -0.27
C THR A 426 0.31 -24.21 -1.56
N PRO A 427 1.34 -24.53 -2.35
CA PRO A 427 1.74 -23.71 -3.50
C PRO A 427 0.61 -23.60 -4.52
N ALA A 428 0.62 -22.49 -5.25
CA ALA A 428 -0.31 -22.28 -6.34
C ALA A 428 -0.05 -23.28 -7.46
N LEU A 429 -1.10 -23.69 -8.16
CA LEU A 429 -0.98 -24.68 -9.24
C LEU A 429 -0.07 -24.20 -10.36
N GLU A 430 -0.05 -22.89 -10.64
CA GLU A 430 0.86 -22.31 -11.64
C GLU A 430 2.32 -22.50 -11.23
N THR A 431 2.64 -22.30 -9.94
CA THR A 431 3.99 -22.45 -9.40
C THR A 431 4.42 -23.92 -9.38
N VAL A 432 3.52 -24.84 -8.99
CA VAL A 432 3.76 -26.29 -9.07
C VAL A 432 4.03 -26.71 -10.52
N TRP A 433 3.23 -26.22 -11.46
CA TRP A 433 3.43 -26.49 -12.88
C TRP A 433 4.77 -25.97 -13.37
N LEU A 434 5.17 -24.74 -13.00
CA LEU A 434 6.49 -24.20 -13.35
C LEU A 434 7.65 -25.05 -12.77
N ALA A 435 7.49 -25.60 -11.56
CA ALA A 435 8.45 -26.51 -10.97
C ALA A 435 8.54 -27.84 -11.74
N GLN A 436 7.40 -28.41 -12.14
CA GLN A 436 7.36 -29.61 -12.99
C GLN A 436 8.02 -29.39 -14.36
N GLN A 437 7.92 -28.17 -14.91
CA GLN A 437 8.60 -27.79 -16.16
C GLN A 437 10.09 -27.45 -15.97
N GLY A 438 10.63 -27.56 -14.75
CA GLY A 438 12.03 -27.20 -14.44
C GLY A 438 12.34 -25.71 -14.50
N LYS A 439 11.31 -24.84 -14.60
CA LYS A 439 11.47 -23.37 -14.62
C LYS A 439 11.66 -22.79 -13.22
N VAL A 440 11.20 -23.51 -12.20
CA VAL A 440 11.35 -23.18 -10.78
C VAL A 440 12.01 -24.37 -10.09
N THR A 441 13.06 -24.12 -9.32
CA THR A 441 13.75 -25.18 -8.57
C THR A 441 13.02 -25.46 -7.26
N LEU A 442 12.59 -26.71 -7.05
CA LEU A 442 11.92 -27.13 -5.82
C LEU A 442 12.93 -27.32 -4.68
N LEU A 443 12.63 -26.77 -3.51
CA LEU A 443 13.30 -26.97 -2.23
C LEU A 443 12.26 -27.44 -1.20
N GLU A 444 12.46 -28.60 -0.58
CA GLU A 444 11.46 -29.20 0.31
C GLU A 444 11.88 -29.14 1.78
N LEU A 445 10.93 -28.76 2.65
CA LEU A 445 11.04 -28.80 4.10
C LEU A 445 9.93 -29.71 4.66
N PRO A 446 10.11 -31.04 4.63
CA PRO A 446 9.05 -31.99 4.95
C PRO A 446 8.67 -32.04 6.43
N GLU A 447 9.59 -31.68 7.31
CA GLU A 447 9.45 -31.83 8.76
C GLU A 447 9.10 -30.51 9.45
N ARG A 448 8.30 -30.59 10.53
CA ARG A 448 8.06 -29.46 11.43
C ARG A 448 9.22 -29.32 12.40
N VAL A 449 9.65 -28.08 12.66
CA VAL A 449 10.72 -27.79 13.62
C VAL A 449 10.37 -28.25 15.04
N SER A 450 9.08 -28.19 15.43
CA SER A 450 8.62 -28.67 16.73
C SER A 450 8.51 -30.19 16.87
N GLY A 451 8.61 -30.94 15.77
CA GLY A 451 8.39 -32.40 15.76
C GLY A 451 6.93 -32.84 15.94
N ASP A 452 5.97 -31.91 15.99
CA ASP A 452 4.56 -32.23 16.17
C ASP A 452 3.99 -33.06 15.01
N ARG A 453 3.15 -34.05 15.34
CA ARG A 453 2.41 -34.84 14.34
C ARG A 453 1.33 -33.99 13.67
N LEU A 454 1.00 -34.34 12.43
CA LEU A 454 -0.17 -33.78 11.75
C LEU A 454 -1.46 -34.11 12.54
N PRO A 455 -2.47 -33.22 12.53
CA PRO A 455 -3.73 -33.47 13.20
C PRO A 455 -4.43 -34.70 12.62
N GLN A 456 -5.23 -35.39 13.45
CA GLN A 456 -6.10 -36.47 12.96
C GLN A 456 -7.22 -35.88 12.10
N VAL A 457 -7.49 -36.53 10.96
CA VAL A 457 -8.53 -36.12 10.00
C VAL A 457 -9.59 -37.21 9.94
N GLU A 458 -10.84 -36.84 10.21
CA GLU A 458 -12.02 -37.71 10.08
C GLU A 458 -12.92 -37.17 8.94
N VAL A 459 -13.25 -38.02 7.96
CA VAL A 459 -14.16 -37.67 6.86
C VAL A 459 -15.56 -38.19 7.19
N VAL A 460 -16.51 -37.29 7.43
CA VAL A 460 -17.90 -37.64 7.76
C VAL A 460 -18.77 -37.63 6.50
N ASP A 461 -19.32 -38.79 6.17
CA ASP A 461 -20.26 -38.97 5.06
C ASP A 461 -21.67 -38.48 5.45
N LEU A 462 -22.11 -37.36 4.87
CA LEU A 462 -23.41 -36.77 5.18
C LEU A 462 -24.60 -37.58 4.63
N ALA A 463 -24.39 -38.47 3.65
CA ALA A 463 -25.47 -39.33 3.14
C ALA A 463 -25.96 -40.34 4.20
N LYS A 464 -25.10 -40.66 5.18
CA LYS A 464 -25.41 -41.60 6.28
C LYS A 464 -26.12 -40.94 7.47
N ALA A 465 -26.39 -39.64 7.40
CA ALA A 465 -27.06 -38.87 8.45
C ALA A 465 -28.20 -38.02 7.85
N PRO A 466 -29.29 -38.64 7.35
CA PRO A 466 -30.39 -37.91 6.73
C PRO A 466 -31.06 -36.97 7.75
N PRO A 467 -31.44 -35.75 7.35
CA PRO A 467 -32.19 -34.84 8.22
C PRO A 467 -33.55 -35.45 8.57
N GLU A 468 -34.09 -35.12 9.74
CA GLU A 468 -35.46 -35.53 10.08
C GLU A 468 -36.47 -34.96 9.06
N PRO A 469 -37.63 -35.62 8.85
CA PRO A 469 -38.69 -35.08 8.02
C PRO A 469 -39.05 -33.64 8.43
N GLY A 470 -38.91 -32.69 7.50
CA GLY A 470 -39.14 -31.26 7.76
C GLY A 470 -37.89 -30.43 8.14
N GLU A 471 -36.74 -31.08 8.39
CA GLU A 471 -35.45 -30.40 8.64
C GLU A 471 -34.62 -30.19 7.37
N HIS A 472 -35.17 -30.50 6.19
CA HIS A 472 -34.46 -30.41 4.92
C HIS A 472 -34.04 -28.97 4.64
N GLY A 473 -32.72 -28.73 4.57
CA GLY A 473 -32.14 -27.39 4.44
C GLY A 473 -32.09 -26.56 5.73
N ARG A 474 -32.52 -27.11 6.88
CA ARG A 474 -32.48 -26.44 8.20
C ARG A 474 -31.33 -26.93 9.09
N ARG A 475 -30.93 -28.20 8.98
CA ARG A 475 -29.81 -28.78 9.72
C ARG A 475 -28.58 -28.90 8.81
N TRP A 476 -27.48 -28.27 9.24
CA TRP A 476 -26.25 -28.08 8.47
C TRP A 476 -25.06 -28.87 9.04
N PHE A 477 -25.19 -29.39 10.27
CA PHE A 477 -24.15 -30.14 10.96
C PHE A 477 -24.54 -31.61 11.10
N SER A 478 -23.59 -32.51 10.89
CA SER A 478 -23.75 -33.93 11.21
C SER A 478 -23.80 -34.13 12.72
N PRO A 479 -24.46 -35.19 13.22
CA PRO A 479 -24.45 -35.53 14.64
C PRO A 479 -23.02 -35.63 15.20
N ARG A 480 -22.11 -36.23 14.41
CA ARG A 480 -20.69 -36.37 14.77
C ARG A 480 -19.98 -35.01 14.92
N LEU A 481 -20.26 -34.05 14.04
CA LEU A 481 -19.71 -32.71 14.18
C LEU A 481 -20.25 -32.00 15.43
N VAL A 482 -21.54 -32.16 15.73
CA VAL A 482 -22.15 -31.58 16.95
C VAL A 482 -21.51 -32.15 18.22
N GLU A 483 -21.31 -33.46 18.28
CA GLU A 483 -20.63 -34.15 19.38
C GLU A 483 -19.21 -33.59 19.59
N LEU A 484 -18.41 -33.50 18.53
CA LEU A 484 -17.04 -32.97 18.59
C LEU A 484 -17.00 -31.50 19.01
N LEU A 485 -17.93 -30.68 18.54
CA LEU A 485 -18.06 -29.28 18.94
C LEU A 485 -18.41 -29.17 20.44
N GLN A 486 -19.37 -29.94 20.92
CA GLN A 486 -19.77 -29.95 22.34
C GLN A 486 -18.59 -30.37 23.22
N ALA A 487 -17.93 -31.48 22.91
CA ALA A 487 -16.77 -31.95 23.68
C ALA A 487 -15.63 -30.92 23.69
N THR A 488 -15.41 -30.20 22.58
CA THR A 488 -14.40 -29.13 22.51
C THR A 488 -14.76 -27.95 23.40
N LEU A 489 -16.02 -27.51 23.38
CA LEU A 489 -16.50 -26.40 24.21
C LEU A 489 -16.55 -26.76 25.70
N GLU A 490 -16.89 -28.00 26.05
CA GLU A 490 -16.87 -28.51 27.43
C GLU A 490 -15.47 -28.51 28.05
N ARG A 491 -14.42 -28.68 27.23
CA ARG A 491 -13.01 -28.52 27.65
C ARG A 491 -12.57 -27.05 27.77
N GLY A 492 -13.44 -26.08 27.47
CA GLY A 492 -13.10 -24.66 27.42
C GLY A 492 -12.21 -24.27 26.24
N GLU A 493 -12.11 -25.14 25.23
CA GLU A 493 -11.33 -24.91 24.02
C GLU A 493 -12.15 -24.18 22.94
N GLN A 494 -11.48 -23.72 21.89
CA GLN A 494 -12.12 -23.05 20.76
C GLN A 494 -12.21 -23.99 19.55
N ALA A 495 -13.35 -23.96 18.85
CA ALA A 495 -13.55 -24.64 17.58
C ALA A 495 -13.67 -23.63 16.44
N ILE A 496 -13.08 -23.94 15.28
CA ILE A 496 -13.18 -23.13 14.07
C ILE A 496 -14.00 -23.90 13.04
N LEU A 497 -15.09 -23.28 12.56
CA LEU A 497 -15.92 -23.80 11.47
C LEU A 497 -15.66 -23.00 10.19
N LEU A 498 -15.19 -23.69 9.15
CA LEU A 498 -14.95 -23.10 7.83
C LEU A 498 -16.16 -23.29 6.94
N VAL A 499 -16.65 -22.20 6.35
CA VAL A 499 -17.77 -22.18 5.40
C VAL A 499 -17.38 -21.42 4.14
N ASN A 500 -17.98 -21.77 3.01
CA ASN A 500 -17.76 -21.07 1.74
C ASN A 500 -18.11 -19.57 1.87
N ARG A 501 -17.38 -18.72 1.14
CA ARG A 501 -17.65 -17.26 1.12
C ARG A 501 -19.09 -16.99 0.66
N ARG A 502 -19.73 -15.97 1.24
CA ARG A 502 -21.08 -15.52 0.83
C ARG A 502 -21.09 -15.20 -0.66
N GLY A 503 -22.06 -15.72 -1.39
CA GLY A 503 -22.20 -15.50 -2.84
C GLY A 503 -21.47 -16.53 -3.72
N TRP A 504 -20.79 -17.53 -3.15
CA TRP A 504 -20.30 -18.65 -3.94
C TRP A 504 -21.47 -19.46 -4.50
N ALA A 505 -21.39 -19.81 -5.79
CA ALA A 505 -22.48 -20.37 -6.59
C ALA A 505 -23.07 -21.64 -5.94
N PRO A 506 -24.33 -21.62 -5.48
CA PRO A 506 -24.93 -22.81 -4.88
C PRO A 506 -25.19 -23.83 -5.98
N VAL A 507 -24.54 -24.98 -5.89
CA VAL A 507 -24.87 -26.14 -6.73
C VAL A 507 -26.13 -26.82 -6.19
N LEU A 508 -26.92 -27.43 -7.07
CA LEU A 508 -28.01 -28.31 -6.65
C LEU A 508 -27.48 -29.74 -6.49
N LEU A 509 -27.65 -30.30 -5.29
CA LEU A 509 -27.15 -31.61 -4.88
C LEU A 509 -28.28 -32.43 -4.26
N CYS A 510 -28.49 -33.66 -4.74
CA CYS A 510 -29.37 -34.63 -4.09
C CYS A 510 -28.73 -35.15 -2.81
N ARG A 511 -29.46 -35.11 -1.69
CA ARG A 511 -28.96 -35.57 -0.38
C ARG A 511 -28.91 -37.09 -0.24
N ASP A 512 -29.72 -37.83 -0.99
CA ASP A 512 -29.80 -39.28 -0.90
C ASP A 512 -28.67 -39.99 -1.64
N CYS A 513 -28.38 -39.54 -2.87
CA CYS A 513 -27.38 -40.20 -3.73
C CYS A 513 -26.17 -39.33 -4.11
N GLY A 514 -26.12 -38.08 -3.63
CA GLY A 514 -25.02 -37.15 -3.93
C GLY A 514 -24.96 -36.67 -5.38
N HIS A 515 -25.99 -36.92 -6.19
CA HIS A 515 -26.01 -36.49 -7.60
C HIS A 515 -26.10 -34.97 -7.71
N THR A 516 -25.20 -34.36 -8.49
CA THR A 516 -25.26 -32.96 -8.91
C THR A 516 -25.87 -32.87 -10.31
N MET A 517 -26.51 -31.75 -10.65
CA MET A 517 -27.08 -31.53 -11.98
C MET A 517 -26.00 -31.04 -12.95
N PRO A 518 -25.54 -31.84 -13.93
CA PRO A 518 -24.53 -31.39 -14.89
C PRO A 518 -25.15 -30.60 -16.04
N CYS A 519 -24.37 -29.71 -16.64
CA CYS A 519 -24.68 -29.12 -17.93
C CYS A 519 -24.56 -30.20 -19.01
N ARG A 520 -25.57 -30.32 -19.88
CA ARG A 520 -25.56 -31.25 -21.01
C ARG A 520 -24.45 -30.98 -22.04
N ASP A 521 -23.99 -29.74 -22.14
CA ASP A 521 -23.02 -29.30 -23.13
C ASP A 521 -21.58 -29.27 -22.56
N CYS A 522 -21.42 -28.93 -21.27
CA CYS A 522 -20.11 -28.72 -20.64
C CYS A 522 -19.73 -29.79 -19.60
N ALA A 523 -20.65 -30.69 -19.23
CA ALA A 523 -20.49 -31.69 -18.16
C ALA A 523 -20.12 -31.14 -16.76
N ILE A 524 -20.19 -29.81 -16.53
CA ILE A 524 -19.96 -29.17 -15.23
C ILE A 524 -21.26 -29.02 -14.43
N PRO A 525 -21.22 -28.98 -13.08
CA PRO A 525 -22.39 -28.71 -12.27
C PRO A 525 -23.04 -27.36 -12.59
N LEU A 526 -24.36 -27.33 -12.69
CA LEU A 526 -25.15 -26.12 -12.89
C LEU A 526 -25.28 -25.32 -11.58
N THR A 527 -25.23 -23.98 -11.69
CA THR A 527 -25.42 -23.06 -10.58
C THR A 527 -26.90 -22.75 -10.39
N LEU A 528 -27.41 -22.90 -9.17
CA LEU A 528 -28.76 -22.49 -8.79
C LEU A 528 -28.83 -20.97 -8.54
N HIS A 529 -29.45 -20.25 -9.47
CA HIS A 529 -29.79 -18.85 -9.26
C HIS A 529 -31.13 -18.76 -8.53
N ARG A 530 -31.12 -18.45 -7.22
CA ARG A 530 -32.34 -18.33 -6.39
C ARG A 530 -33.39 -17.35 -6.95
N ARG A 531 -32.94 -16.33 -7.66
CA ARG A 531 -33.76 -15.44 -8.51
C ARG A 531 -33.00 -15.36 -9.84
N PRO A 532 -33.51 -15.90 -10.95
CA PRO A 532 -34.92 -16.23 -11.26
C PRO A 532 -35.44 -17.61 -10.83
N GLY A 533 -34.70 -18.41 -10.08
CA GLY A 533 -35.09 -19.77 -9.69
C GLY A 533 -34.64 -20.86 -10.66
N LYS A 534 -33.54 -20.63 -11.40
CA LYS A 534 -33.08 -21.50 -12.49
C LYS A 534 -31.70 -22.09 -12.23
N LEU A 535 -31.43 -23.25 -12.83
CA LEU A 535 -30.09 -23.81 -12.95
C LEU A 535 -29.43 -23.25 -14.21
N VAL A 536 -28.25 -22.64 -14.06
CA VAL A 536 -27.53 -21.96 -15.15
C VAL A 536 -26.08 -22.47 -15.24
N CYS A 537 -25.66 -22.77 -16.46
CA CYS A 537 -24.26 -23.02 -16.79
C CYS A 537 -23.56 -21.69 -17.08
N HIS A 538 -22.55 -21.33 -16.29
CA HIS A 538 -21.78 -20.08 -16.51
C HIS A 538 -20.73 -20.17 -17.62
N TYR A 539 -20.58 -21.34 -18.25
CA TYR A 539 -19.66 -21.55 -19.37
C TYR A 539 -20.35 -21.37 -20.72
N CYS A 540 -21.50 -22.03 -20.93
CA CYS A 540 -22.23 -21.98 -22.20
C CYS A 540 -23.57 -21.23 -22.15
N GLY A 541 -24.03 -20.80 -20.96
CA GLY A 541 -25.32 -20.13 -20.79
C GLY A 541 -26.54 -21.07 -20.76
N TYR A 542 -26.35 -22.39 -20.89
CA TYR A 542 -27.44 -23.36 -20.78
C TYR A 542 -28.23 -23.16 -19.48
N THR A 543 -29.55 -23.13 -19.59
CA THR A 543 -30.45 -22.86 -18.48
C THR A 543 -31.56 -23.90 -18.44
N VAL A 544 -31.88 -24.39 -17.24
CA VAL A 544 -32.97 -25.36 -17.01
C VAL A 544 -33.66 -25.08 -15.66
N GLU A 545 -34.92 -25.48 -15.54
CA GLU A 545 -35.63 -25.43 -14.25
C GLU A 545 -35.06 -26.47 -13.27
N PRO A 546 -34.93 -26.16 -11.97
CA PRO A 546 -34.53 -27.14 -10.97
C PRO A 546 -35.57 -28.28 -10.91
N PRO A 547 -35.16 -29.56 -11.00
CA PRO A 547 -36.10 -30.66 -10.91
C PRO A 547 -36.68 -30.80 -9.50
N THR A 548 -37.91 -31.28 -9.39
CA THR A 548 -38.59 -31.54 -8.11
C THR A 548 -38.17 -32.86 -7.47
N ALA A 549 -37.59 -33.78 -8.24
CA ALA A 549 -37.06 -35.07 -7.79
C ALA A 549 -35.71 -35.34 -8.46
N CYS A 550 -34.83 -36.07 -7.78
CA CYS A 550 -33.53 -36.41 -8.32
C CYS A 550 -33.67 -37.30 -9.58
N PRO A 551 -33.06 -36.93 -10.73
CA PRO A 551 -33.15 -37.74 -11.94
C PRO A 551 -32.41 -39.08 -11.84
N ARG A 552 -31.58 -39.27 -10.81
CA ARG A 552 -30.80 -40.50 -10.58
C ARG A 552 -31.47 -41.47 -9.62
N CYS A 553 -32.07 -40.99 -8.53
CA CYS A 553 -32.61 -41.85 -7.45
C CYS A 553 -34.06 -41.55 -7.07
N ALA A 554 -34.68 -40.54 -7.67
CA ALA A 554 -36.04 -40.06 -7.39
C ALA A 554 -36.30 -39.53 -5.96
N GLY A 555 -35.28 -39.40 -5.12
CA GLY A 555 -35.34 -38.69 -3.84
C GLY A 555 -35.21 -37.17 -3.95
#